data_AF-A0A0Y9VTW1-F1
#
_entry.id   AF-A0A0Y9VTW1-F1
#
_cell.length_a   1.000
_cell.length_b   1.000
_cell.length_c   1.000
_cell.angle_alpha   90.00
_cell.angle_beta   90.00
_cell.angle_gamma   90.00
#
_symmetry.space_group_name_H-M   'P 1'
#
loop_
_entity.id
_entity.type
_entity.pdbx_description
1 polymer ?
#
loop_
_entity_poly.entity_id
_entity_poly.type
_entity_poly.pdbx_seq_one_letter_code
_entity_poly.pdbx_strand_id
1 'polypeptide(L)' 'MEDQRMCELFLEAGNFFNGKNVKVKKMNESPAYKQYFPNNKPCSNNRESIGALIEYLFTYLYNNESNYYEHFMM' A
#
# COMPACT_ATOMS: atom_id res chain seq x y z
N MET A 1 16.34 -11.93 -3.86
CA MET A 1 15.50 -12.06 -2.65
C MET A 1 14.67 -10.81 -2.41
N GLU A 2 15.24 -9.61 -2.56
CA GLU A 2 14.48 -8.35 -2.46
C GLU A 2 13.48 -8.15 -3.61
N ASP A 3 13.86 -8.47 -4.85
CA ASP A 3 12.97 -8.43 -6.02
C ASP A 3 11.72 -9.29 -5.80
N GLN A 4 11.89 -10.43 -5.14
CA GLN A 4 10.79 -11.33 -4.82
C GLN A 4 9.86 -10.69 -3.77
N ARG A 5 10.41 -10.11 -2.70
CA ARG A 5 9.60 -9.40 -1.69
C ARG A 5 8.86 -8.21 -2.28
N MET A 6 9.51 -7.45 -3.16
CA MET A 6 8.88 -6.35 -3.89
C MET A 6 7.73 -6.85 -4.76
N CYS A 7 7.96 -7.93 -5.53
CA CYS A 7 6.91 -8.53 -6.34
C CYS A 7 5.72 -8.99 -5.48
N GLU A 8 5.98 -9.65 -4.36
CA GLU A 8 4.95 -10.09 -3.42
C GLU A 8 4.15 -8.91 -2.86
N LEU A 9 4.83 -7.82 -2.47
CA LEU A 9 4.22 -6.58 -1.97
C LEU A 9 3.31 -5.92 -3.04
N PHE A 10 3.77 -5.84 -4.29
CA PHE A 10 2.96 -5.30 -5.39
C PHE A 10 1.78 -6.21 -5.75
N LEU A 11 1.94 -7.53 -5.71
CA LEU A 11 0.85 -8.48 -5.91
C LEU A 11 -0.19 -8.38 -4.79
N GLU A 12 0.25 -8.20 -3.54
CA GLU A 12 -0.64 -7.98 -2.41
C GLU A 12 -1.46 -6.69 -2.59
N ALA A 13 -0.79 -5.57 -2.87
CA ALA A 13 -1.46 -4.29 -3.13
C ALA A 13 -2.41 -4.40 -4.32
N GLY A 14 -1.98 -5.06 -5.41
CA GLY A 14 -2.78 -5.34 -6.60
C GLY A 14 -4.07 -6.11 -6.31
N ASN A 15 -4.07 -7.04 -5.35
CA ASN A 15 -5.24 -7.82 -4.97
C ASN A 15 -6.37 -7.00 -4.31
N PHE A 16 -6.07 -5.79 -3.85
CA PHE A 16 -7.07 -4.84 -3.38
C PHE A 16 -7.74 -4.08 -4.53
N PHE A 17 -7.16 -4.05 -5.72
CA PHE A 17 -7.77 -3.42 -6.89
C PHE A 17 -8.79 -4.32 -7.59
N ASN A 18 -9.78 -3.68 -8.19
CA ASN A 18 -10.73 -4.20 -9.15
C ASN A 18 -10.77 -3.20 -10.32
N GLY A 19 -9.88 -3.39 -11.28
CA GLY A 19 -9.58 -2.37 -12.30
C GLY A 19 -9.05 -1.10 -11.64
N LYS A 20 -9.66 0.05 -11.95
CA LYS A 20 -9.27 1.37 -11.42
C LYS A 20 -9.74 1.66 -9.99
N ASN A 21 -10.54 0.77 -9.39
CA ASN A 21 -11.15 0.97 -8.09
C ASN A 21 -10.57 0.01 -7.05
N VAL A 22 -10.32 0.49 -5.85
CA VAL A 22 -9.96 -0.31 -4.69
C VAL A 22 -11.22 -0.92 -4.06
N LYS A 23 -11.10 -2.17 -3.62
CA LYS A 23 -12.10 -2.86 -2.80
C LYS A 23 -12.07 -2.29 -1.38
N VAL A 24 -12.64 -1.10 -1.21
CA VAL A 24 -12.60 -0.31 0.04
C VAL A 24 -12.96 -1.14 1.29
N LYS A 25 -14.00 -1.99 1.22
CA LYS A 25 -14.38 -2.88 2.33
C LYS A 25 -13.26 -3.85 2.72
N LYS A 26 -12.70 -4.56 1.72
CA LYS A 26 -11.59 -5.50 1.92
C LYS A 26 -10.36 -4.81 2.48
N MET A 27 -10.08 -3.59 2.02
CA MET A 27 -8.97 -2.78 2.53
C MET A 27 -9.18 -2.39 3.99
N ASN A 28 -10.38 -1.90 4.35
CA ASN A 28 -10.72 -1.50 5.72
C ASN A 28 -10.66 -2.67 6.74
N GLU A 29 -10.85 -3.89 6.27
CA GLU A 29 -10.71 -5.11 7.06
C GLU A 29 -9.24 -5.50 7.29
N SER A 30 -8.31 -5.03 6.46
CA SER A 30 -6.90 -5.39 6.54
C SER A 30 -6.17 -4.60 7.64
N PRO A 31 -5.66 -5.25 8.70
CA PRO A 31 -5.01 -4.55 9.82
C PRO A 31 -3.73 -3.82 9.41
N ALA A 32 -2.99 -4.37 8.44
CA ALA A 32 -1.70 -3.83 7.99
C ALA A 32 -1.82 -2.39 7.44
N TYR A 33 -2.97 -2.08 6.83
CA TYR A 33 -3.19 -0.79 6.15
C TYR A 33 -3.83 0.26 7.06
N LYS A 34 -4.38 -0.13 8.23
CA LYS A 34 -5.14 0.77 9.10
C LYS A 34 -4.36 1.99 9.57
N GLN A 35 -3.06 1.82 9.82
CA GLN A 35 -2.17 2.90 10.26
C GLN A 35 -1.93 3.95 9.18
N TYR A 36 -2.17 3.62 7.90
CA TYR A 36 -2.00 4.50 6.75
C TYR A 36 -3.33 5.11 6.30
N PHE A 37 -4.42 4.89 7.05
CA PHE A 37 -5.70 5.48 6.72
C PHE A 37 -5.75 6.95 7.16
N PRO A 38 -6.45 7.81 6.40
CA PRO A 38 -6.57 9.22 6.74
C PRO A 38 -7.24 9.40 8.10
N ASN A 39 -6.59 10.15 8.99
CA ASN A 39 -7.07 10.46 10.33
C ASN A 39 -7.40 9.23 11.19
N ASN A 40 -6.73 8.09 10.96
CA ASN A 40 -7.01 6.81 11.64
C ASN A 40 -8.47 6.35 11.52
N LYS A 41 -9.18 6.76 10.45
CA LYS A 41 -10.55 6.36 10.17
C LYS A 41 -10.61 5.43 8.96
N PRO A 42 -11.56 4.49 8.89
CA PRO A 42 -11.74 3.65 7.70
C PRO A 42 -11.85 4.51 6.44
N CYS A 43 -11.20 4.09 5.35
CA CYS A 43 -11.32 4.75 4.07
C CYS A 43 -12.79 4.74 3.63
N SER A 44 -13.30 5.90 3.24
CA SER A 44 -14.68 6.11 2.83
C SER A 44 -14.86 6.02 1.30
N ASN A 45 -13.78 6.26 0.55
CA ASN A 45 -13.82 6.37 -0.90
C ASN A 45 -12.54 5.82 -1.56
N ASN A 46 -12.60 5.65 -2.88
CA ASN A 46 -11.52 5.10 -3.68
C ASN A 46 -10.20 5.87 -3.55
N ARG A 47 -10.26 7.21 -3.47
CA ARG A 47 -9.07 8.05 -3.39
C ARG A 47 -8.34 7.87 -2.06
N GLU A 48 -9.07 7.82 -0.96
CA GLU A 48 -8.51 7.55 0.37
C GLU A 48 -7.86 6.17 0.41
N SER A 49 -8.52 5.16 -0.16
CA SER A 49 -7.97 3.81 -0.25
C SER A 49 -6.71 3.74 -1.12
N ILE A 50 -6.67 4.44 -2.25
CA ILE A 50 -5.46 4.52 -3.09
C ILE A 50 -4.33 5.21 -2.33
N GLY A 51 -4.62 6.33 -1.65
CA GLY A 51 -3.64 7.06 -0.86
C GLY A 51 -3.01 6.18 0.21
N ALA A 52 -3.82 5.47 0.99
CA ALA A 52 -3.35 4.57 2.04
C ALA A 52 -2.55 3.36 1.51
N LEU A 53 -2.92 2.80 0.34
CA LEU A 53 -2.14 1.73 -0.30
C LEU A 53 -0.76 2.24 -0.74
N ILE A 54 -0.72 3.43 -1.34
CA ILE A 54 0.53 4.06 -1.77
C ILE A 54 1.41 4.35 -0.55
N GLU A 55 0.87 4.94 0.52
CA GLU A 55 1.62 5.26 1.73
C GLU A 55 2.23 4.00 2.40
N TYR A 56 1.48 2.90 2.43
CA TYR A 56 2.00 1.59 2.85
C TYR A 56 3.19 1.15 1.99
N LEU A 57 3.04 1.17 0.67
CA LEU A 57 4.08 0.76 -0.27
C LEU A 57 5.34 1.60 -0.12
N PHE A 58 5.20 2.93 -0.03
CA PHE A 58 6.32 3.83 0.16
C PHE A 58 7.02 3.58 1.49
N THR A 59 6.29 3.38 2.58
CA THR A 59 6.90 3.08 3.89
C THR A 59 7.75 1.81 3.85
N TYR A 60 7.27 0.76 3.17
CA TYR A 60 8.02 -0.49 3.04
C TYR A 60 9.21 -0.37 2.09
N LEU A 61 9.08 0.34 0.98
CA LEU A 61 10.11 0.46 -0.06
C LEU A 61 11.18 1.50 0.27
N TYR A 62 10.82 2.51 1.07
CA TYR A 62 11.72 3.56 1.59
C TYR A 62 12.56 3.08 2.79
N ASN A 63 12.46 1.81 3.19
CA ASN A 63 13.37 1.28 4.21
C ASN A 63 14.81 1.28 3.67
N ASN A 64 15.78 1.88 4.39
CA ASN A 64 17.18 2.04 3.98
C ASN A 64 17.93 0.71 3.72
N GLU A 65 17.33 -0.42 4.08
CA GLU A 65 17.82 -1.77 3.79
C GLU A 65 17.36 -2.30 2.42
N SER A 66 16.48 -1.58 1.72
CA SER A 66 15.98 -1.92 0.39
C SER A 66 16.92 -1.39 -0.69
N ASN A 67 17.36 -2.25 -1.62
CA ASN A 67 18.11 -1.81 -2.81
C ASN A 67 17.27 -0.90 -3.72
N TYR A 68 15.97 -0.76 -3.47
CA TYR A 68 15.07 0.13 -4.20
C TYR A 68 14.91 1.51 -3.56
N TYR A 69 15.57 1.74 -2.43
CA TYR A 69 15.47 3.00 -1.69
C TYR A 69 15.64 4.23 -2.59
N GLU A 70 16.68 4.27 -3.44
CA GLU A 70 16.92 5.41 -4.35
C GLU A 70 15.82 5.62 -5.38
N HIS A 71 15.08 4.57 -5.77
CA HIS A 71 13.96 4.67 -6.70
C HIS A 71 12.68 5.21 -6.06
N PHE A 72 12.58 5.15 -4.73
CA PHE A 72 11.42 5.60 -3.97
C PHE A 72 11.73 6.77 -3.02
N MET A 73 12.97 7.30 -3.06
CA MET A 73 13.30 8.61 -2.51
C MET A 73 12.62 9.70 -3.36
N MET A 74 11.51 10.23 -2.85
CA MET A 74 10.99 11.55 -3.28
C MET A 74 11.62 12.65 -2.46
#